data_AF-A0A523AMS6-F1
#
_entry.id   AF-A0A523AMS6-F1
#
_cell.length_a   1.000
_cell.length_b   1.000
_cell.length_c   1.000
_cell.angle_alpha   90.00
_cell.angle_beta   90.00
_cell.angle_gamma   90.00
#
_symmetry.space_group_name_H-M   'P 1'
#
loop_
_entity.id
_entity.type
_entity.pdbx_description
1 polymer ?
#
loop_
_entity_poly.entity_id
_entity_poly.type
_entity_poly.pdbx_seq_one_letter_code
_entity_poly.pdbx_strand_id
1 'polypeptide(L)' 'LPTFQYSCLYLPSFLPLLLRYLQREGLPVREEHLKGKYERYDGDLACSGKGEILVWREGTC' A
#
# COMPACT_ATOMS: atom_id res chain seq x y z
N LEU A 1 13.93 -2.76 -5.42
CA LEU A 1 13.73 -3.14 -6.85
C LEU A 1 14.12 -1.93 -7.69
N PRO A 2 15.07 -2.04 -8.64
CA PRO A 2 15.56 -0.90 -9.42
C PRO A 2 14.54 -0.35 -10.44
N THR A 3 13.43 -1.07 -10.70
CA THR A 3 12.38 -0.68 -11.66
C THR A 3 11.14 -0.05 -11.01
N PHE A 4 11.13 0.09 -9.68
CA PHE A 4 10.05 0.76 -8.95
C PHE A 4 10.52 2.13 -8.46
N GLN A 5 9.79 3.17 -8.81
CA GLN A 5 10.09 4.55 -8.44
C GLN A 5 9.07 5.07 -7.45
N TYR A 6 9.54 5.81 -6.45
CA TYR A 6 8.63 6.49 -5.52
C TYR A 6 7.74 7.47 -6.29
N SER A 7 6.45 7.43 -5.99
CA SER A 7 5.42 8.25 -6.61
C SER A 7 4.87 9.29 -5.63
N CYS A 8 4.25 8.84 -4.53
CA CYS A 8 3.65 9.74 -3.55
C CYS A 8 3.35 9.05 -2.21
N LEU A 9 3.04 9.86 -1.18
CA LEU A 9 2.45 9.42 0.07
C LEU A 9 0.95 9.74 0.06
N TYR A 10 0.08 8.74 0.21
CA TYR A 10 -1.37 8.95 0.14
C TYR A 10 -2.17 7.93 0.97
N LEU A 11 -3.49 8.11 1.03
CA LEU A 11 -4.44 7.18 1.63
C LEU A 11 -5.26 6.52 0.50
N PRO A 12 -4.91 5.30 0.06
CA PRO A 12 -5.63 4.62 -1.02
C PRO A 12 -7.06 4.26 -0.59
N SER A 13 -8.07 4.72 -1.32
CA SER A 13 -9.48 4.49 -0.94
C SER A 13 -9.92 3.02 -1.04
N PHE A 14 -9.31 2.24 -1.92
CA PHE A 14 -9.61 0.82 -2.08
C PHE A 14 -8.96 -0.06 -1.00
N LEU A 15 -7.84 0.39 -0.43
CA LEU A 15 -7.01 -0.43 0.44
C LEU A 15 -7.73 -0.83 1.76
N PRO A 16 -8.50 0.04 2.43
CA PRO A 16 -9.28 -0.37 3.60
C PRO A 16 -10.26 -1.51 3.31
N LEU A 17 -10.89 -1.53 2.13
CA LEU A 17 -11.80 -2.61 1.73
C LEU A 17 -11.05 -3.95 1.62
N LEU A 18 -9.92 -3.95 0.93
CA LEU A 18 -9.06 -5.13 0.77
C LEU A 18 -8.52 -5.63 2.12
N LEU A 19 -8.02 -4.72 2.95
CA LEU A 19 -7.48 -5.05 4.26
C LEU A 19 -8.54 -5.60 5.21
N ARG A 20 -9.78 -5.10 5.17
CA ARG A 20 -10.91 -5.68 5.94
C ARG A 20 -11.24 -7.10 5.49
N TYR A 21 -11.19 -7.37 4.18
CA TYR A 21 -11.33 -8.74 3.67
C TYR A 21 -10.23 -9.64 4.23
N LEU A 22 -8.96 -9.24 4.10
CA LEU A 22 -7.82 -10.03 4.62
C LEU A 22 -7.87 -10.21 6.14
N GLN A 23 -8.33 -9.20 6.88
CA GLN A 23 -8.55 -9.28 8.33
C GLN A 23 -9.55 -10.40 8.67
N ARG A 24 -10.65 -10.51 7.91
CA ARG A 24 -11.64 -11.56 8.07
C ARG A 24 -11.10 -12.95 7.74
N GLU A 25 -10.18 -13.04 6.77
CA GLU A 25 -9.46 -14.28 6.44
C GLU A 25 -8.35 -14.63 7.46
N GLY A 26 -8.20 -13.84 8.53
CA GLY A 26 -7.30 -14.13 9.65
C GLY A 26 -5.91 -13.49 9.55
N LEU A 27 -5.67 -12.61 8.57
CA LEU A 27 -4.41 -11.84 8.55
C LEU A 27 -4.39 -10.79 9.67
N PRO A 28 -3.22 -10.53 10.28
CA PRO A 28 -3.07 -9.56 11.38
C PRO A 28 -3.09 -8.12 10.87
N VAL A 29 -4.26 -7.67 10.42
CA VAL A 29 -4.51 -6.28 10.00
C VAL A 29 -4.92 -5.46 11.23
N ARG A 30 -4.13 -4.43 11.55
CA ARG A 30 -4.38 -3.46 12.62
C ARG A 30 -5.20 -2.27 12.11
N GLU A 31 -5.93 -1.59 13.01
CA GLU A 31 -6.72 -0.40 12.66
C GLU A 31 -5.86 0.75 12.09
N GLU A 32 -4.59 0.85 12.51
CA GLU A 32 -3.61 1.79 11.96
C GLU A 32 -3.29 1.52 10.47
N HIS A 33 -3.38 0.28 10.00
CA HIS A 33 -3.20 -0.04 8.58
C HIS A 33 -4.40 0.47 7.75
N LEU A 34 -5.59 0.53 8.34
CA LEU A 34 -6.81 1.00 7.65
C LEU A 34 -6.90 2.52 7.53
N LYS A 35 -6.22 3.24 8.43
CA LYS A 35 -6.25 4.71 8.52
C LYS A 35 -4.91 5.36 8.18
N GLY A 36 -3.86 4.56 8.02
CA GLY A 36 -2.49 5.01 7.77
C GLY A 36 -2.24 5.44 6.32
N LYS A 37 -1.18 6.22 6.12
CA LYS A 37 -0.71 6.61 4.79
C LYS A 37 0.29 5.59 4.25
N TYR A 38 0.32 5.48 2.93
CA TYR A 38 1.17 4.54 2.21
C TYR A 38 2.05 5.29 1.22
N GLU A 39 3.35 4.98 1.24
CA GLU A 39 4.26 5.35 0.16
C GLU A 39 3.95 4.44 -1.03
N ARG A 40 3.58 5.07 -2.14
CA ARG A 40 3.32 4.41 -3.41
C ARG A 40 4.60 4.41 -4.23
N TYR A 41 4.93 3.24 -4.75
CA TYR A 41 5.97 3.07 -5.76
C TYR A 41 5.34 2.52 -7.03
N ASP A 42 5.58 3.19 -8.15
CA ASP A 42 5.10 2.77 -9.47
C ASP A 42 6.20 1.99 -10.19
N GLY A 43 5.80 0.89 -10.83
CA GLY A 43 6.64 -0.01 -11.61
C GLY A 43 5.71 -0.96 -12.38
N ASP A 44 6.06 -2.16 -12.79
CA ASP A 44 7.37 -2.57 -13.24
C ASP A 44 7.62 -1.96 -14.62
N LEU A 45 8.66 -1.12 -14.74
CA LEU A 45 9.07 -0.52 -16.01
C LEU A 45 9.45 -1.59 -17.06
N ALA A 46 9.70 -2.83 -16.66
CA ALA A 46 9.96 -3.93 -17.58
C ALA A 46 8.70 -4.50 -18.28
N CYS A 47 7.49 -4.24 -17.76
CA CYS A 47 6.25 -4.89 -18.23
C CYS A 47 5.04 -3.94 -18.36
N SER A 48 5.27 -2.68 -18.74
CA SER A 48 4.26 -1.63 -19.02
C SER A 48 3.88 -0.70 -17.86
N GLY A 49 4.60 -0.69 -16.73
CA GLY A 49 4.43 0.34 -15.69
C GLY A 49 3.09 0.31 -14.94
N LYS A 50 2.43 -0.87 -14.87
CA LYS A 50 1.10 -1.04 -14.27
C LYS A 50 1.10 -1.62 -12.84
N GLY A 51 2.24 -1.96 -12.30
CA GLY A 51 2.40 -2.47 -10.94
C GLY A 51 2.52 -1.33 -9.93
N GLU A 52 1.89 -1.50 -8.77
CA GLU A 52 2.07 -0.61 -7.63
C GLU A 52 2.57 -1.40 -6.41
N ILE A 53 3.44 -0.76 -5.62
CA ILE A 53 3.81 -1.22 -4.28
C ILE A 53 3.34 -0.16 -3.29
N LEU A 54 2.64 -0.61 -2.26
CA LEU A 54 2.18 0.23 -1.16
C LEU A 54 2.94 -0.15 0.11
N VAL A 55 3.79 0.76 0.59
CA VAL A 55 4.55 0.59 1.83
C VAL A 55 3.86 1.40 2.92
N TRP A 56 3.39 0.71 3.95
CA TRP A 56 2.78 1.37 5.10
C TRP A 56 3.80 2.26 5.81
N ARG A 57 3.44 3.51 6.05
CA ARG A 57 4.20 4.40 6.92
C ARG A 57 3.55 4.44 8.28
N GLU A 58 4.27 3.92 9.27
CA GLU A 58 3.94 4.13 10.66
C GLU A 58 3.90 5.63 10.91
N GLY A 59 2.77 6.12 11.41
CA GLY A 59 2.64 7.50 11.83
C GLY A 59 3.53 7.68 13.06
N THR A 60 4.70 8.28 12.89
CA THR A 60 5.46 8.83 14.01
C THR A 60 4.57 9.89 14.66
N CYS A 61 4.09 9.60 15.87
CA CYS A 61 3.48 10.58 16.77
C CYS A 61 4.44 11.73 17.05
#